data_AF-A0A935LAD9-F1
#
_entry.id   AF-A0A935LAD9-F1
#
_cell.length_a   1.000
_cell.length_b   1.000
_cell.length_c   1.000
_cell.angle_alpha   90.00
_cell.angle_beta   90.00
_cell.angle_gamma   90.00
#
_symmetry.space_group_name_H-M   'P 1'
#
loop_
_entity.id
_entity.type
_entity.pdbx_description
1 polymer ?
#
loop_
_entity_poly.entity_id
_entity_poly.type
_entity_poly.pdbx_seq_one_letter_code
_entity_poly.pdbx_strand_id
1 'polypeptide(L)'
;MSFNAPPGFQEFFHASLAYALALHGGDPVKVREHIGAALAGSAIFPAGRHLLGALAGVNEERWRRLDHIFTHIDLALQADDPKLWPNYLDELQSLLWFVIARGDGEEFRRRMEEARYPQRYAPLYHAFVAAINTEDHLLKINPETRQMAVRIHVGIAHRIRRGALRGAGGQPDVP
;
A
#
# COMPACT_ATOMS: atom_id res chain seq x y z
N MET A 1 -3.62 -13.79 35.62
CA MET A 1 -3.84 -14.59 34.39
C MET A 1 -2.90 -14.03 33.33
N SER A 2 -1.89 -14.79 32.91
CA SER A 2 -0.97 -14.36 31.84
C SER A 2 -1.57 -14.75 30.48
N PHE A 3 -1.77 -13.77 29.61
CA PHE A 3 -2.23 -14.01 28.24
C PHE A 3 -1.02 -14.41 27.39
N ASN A 4 -0.98 -15.66 26.92
CA ASN A 4 0.02 -16.09 25.94
C ASN A 4 -0.44 -15.63 24.56
N ALA A 5 0.20 -14.59 24.03
CA ALA A 5 -0.05 -14.13 22.67
C ALA A 5 0.35 -15.21 21.64
N PRO A 6 -0.37 -15.33 20.52
CA PRO A 6 0.00 -16.28 19.48
C PRO A 6 1.37 -15.93 18.88
N PRO A 7 2.13 -16.91 18.36
CA PRO A 7 3.40 -16.66 17.69
C PRO A 7 3.27 -15.62 16.58
N GLY A 8 4.20 -14.68 16.50
CA GLY A 8 4.19 -13.61 15.48
C GLY A 8 3.28 -12.42 15.80
N PHE A 9 2.50 -12.47 16.89
CA PHE A 9 1.55 -11.39 17.23
C PHE A 9 2.23 -10.03 17.38
N GLN A 10 3.40 -10.00 18.04
CA GLN A 10 4.13 -8.76 18.27
C GLN A 10 4.58 -8.15 16.94
N GLU A 11 5.12 -8.96 16.03
CA GLU A 11 5.59 -8.51 14.73
C GLU A 11 4.45 -7.93 13.88
N PHE A 12 3.30 -8.62 13.82
CA PHE A 12 2.13 -8.12 13.08
C PHE A 12 1.55 -6.85 13.72
N PHE A 13 1.56 -6.76 15.05
CA PHE A 13 1.14 -5.56 15.77
C PHE A 13 2.04 -4.37 15.43
N HIS A 14 3.36 -4.54 15.49
CA HIS A 14 4.32 -3.51 15.11
C HIS A 14 4.19 -3.11 13.63
N ALA A 15 3.96 -4.07 12.72
CA ALA A 15 3.72 -3.78 11.31
C ALA A 15 2.47 -2.90 11.13
N SER A 16 1.36 -3.26 11.77
CA SER A 16 0.10 -2.50 11.72
C SER A 16 0.28 -1.07 12.26
N LEU A 17 1.01 -0.91 13.36
CA LEU A 17 1.34 0.42 13.91
C LEU A 17 2.21 1.23 12.96
N ALA A 18 3.19 0.61 12.30
CA ALA A 18 4.02 1.29 11.31
C ALA A 18 3.16 1.82 10.16
N TYR A 19 2.24 1.02 9.60
CA TYR A 19 1.31 1.47 8.55
C TYR A 19 0.43 2.62 9.01
N ALA A 20 -0.18 2.49 10.20
CA ALA A 20 -1.05 3.52 10.75
C ALA A 20 -0.31 4.85 10.94
N LEU A 21 0.91 4.83 11.50
CA LEU A 21 1.71 6.02 11.71
C LEU A 21 2.20 6.62 10.38
N ALA A 22 2.78 5.79 9.50
CA ALA A 22 3.38 6.22 8.24
C ALA A 22 2.35 6.91 7.31
N LEU A 23 1.16 6.34 7.19
CA LEU A 23 0.16 6.81 6.23
C LEU A 23 -0.72 7.94 6.76
N HIS A 24 -0.61 8.28 8.05
CA HIS A 24 -1.36 9.37 8.69
C HIS A 24 -0.46 10.50 9.21
N GLY A 25 0.77 10.61 8.70
CA GLY A 25 1.68 11.73 9.04
C GLY A 25 2.23 11.64 10.46
N GLY A 26 2.34 10.44 11.02
CA GLY A 26 2.97 10.20 12.31
C GLY A 26 4.49 10.46 12.29
N ASP A 27 5.09 10.44 13.48
CA ASP A 27 6.52 10.66 13.68
C ASP A 27 7.38 9.65 12.88
N PRO A 28 8.24 10.11 11.96
CA PRO A 28 9.11 9.24 11.17
C PRO A 28 10.05 8.36 12.01
N VAL A 29 10.46 8.82 13.19
CA VAL A 29 11.31 8.04 14.10
C VAL A 29 10.55 6.84 14.61
N LYS A 30 9.32 7.05 15.14
CA LYS A 30 8.45 5.98 15.62
C LYS A 30 8.06 5.00 14.51
N VAL A 31 7.80 5.49 13.30
CA VAL A 31 7.56 4.63 12.13
C VAL A 31 8.73 3.66 11.95
N ARG A 32 9.98 4.16 11.95
CA ARG A 32 11.16 3.32 11.80
C ARG A 32 11.37 2.34 12.96
N GLU A 33 11.09 2.75 14.19
CA GLU A 33 11.13 1.86 15.36
C GLU A 33 10.16 0.69 15.21
N HIS A 34 8.91 0.97 14.80
CA HIS A 34 7.91 -0.07 14.56
C HIS A 34 8.25 -0.97 13.36
N ILE A 35 8.81 -0.41 12.27
CA ILE A 35 9.32 -1.22 11.16
C ILE A 35 10.44 -2.16 11.64
N GLY A 36 11.42 -1.63 12.39
CA GLY A 36 12.52 -2.42 12.93
C GLY A 36 12.04 -3.55 13.84
N ALA A 37 11.15 -3.24 14.77
CA ALA A 37 10.56 -4.22 15.68
C ALA A 37 9.77 -5.32 14.94
N ALA A 38 9.00 -4.95 13.92
CA ALA A 38 8.27 -5.90 13.09
C ALA A 38 9.19 -6.81 12.26
N LEU A 39 10.30 -6.27 11.74
CA LEU A 39 11.25 -7.01 10.90
C LEU A 39 12.30 -7.81 11.67
N ALA A 40 12.42 -7.59 12.99
CA ALA A 40 13.37 -8.31 13.86
C ALA A 40 13.03 -9.81 13.97
N GLY A 41 11.75 -10.16 13.86
CA GLY A 41 11.29 -11.55 13.82
C GLY A 41 11.25 -12.15 12.41
N SER A 42 10.85 -13.43 12.34
CA SER A 42 10.65 -14.19 11.11
C SER A 42 9.18 -14.41 10.74
N ALA A 43 8.24 -13.88 11.55
CA ALA A 43 6.81 -14.08 11.35
C ALA A 43 6.26 -13.38 10.10
N ILE A 44 6.91 -12.29 9.65
CA ILE A 44 6.52 -11.56 8.44
C ILE A 44 7.16 -12.22 7.21
N PHE A 45 6.31 -12.67 6.31
CA PHE A 45 6.69 -13.30 5.04
C PHE A 45 7.37 -12.29 4.09
N PRO A 46 8.17 -12.76 3.09
CA PRO A 46 8.96 -11.89 2.22
C PRO A 46 8.19 -10.73 1.58
N ALA A 47 7.00 -10.97 1.02
CA ALA A 47 6.21 -9.88 0.42
C ALA A 47 5.84 -8.81 1.46
N GLY A 48 5.40 -9.25 2.66
CA GLY A 48 5.10 -8.34 3.77
C GLY A 48 6.30 -7.51 4.20
N ARG A 49 7.50 -8.09 4.23
CA ARG A 49 8.74 -7.37 4.59
C ARG A 49 9.06 -6.27 3.58
N HIS A 50 8.90 -6.55 2.29
CA HIS A 50 9.11 -5.56 1.24
C HIS A 50 8.07 -4.43 1.31
N LEU A 51 6.79 -4.75 1.45
CA LEU A 51 5.74 -3.74 1.59
C LEU A 51 5.95 -2.88 2.84
N LEU A 52 6.37 -3.47 3.95
CA LEU A 52 6.69 -2.73 5.17
C LEU A 52 7.93 -1.82 4.98
N GLY A 53 8.93 -2.28 4.23
CA GLY A 53 10.09 -1.47 3.86
C GLY A 53 9.74 -0.23 3.04
N ALA A 54 8.65 -0.27 2.26
CA ALA A 54 8.15 0.90 1.52
C ALA A 54 7.80 2.07 2.45
N LEU A 55 7.39 1.78 3.70
CA LEU A 55 7.03 2.80 4.68
C LEU A 55 8.20 3.66 5.15
N ALA A 56 9.44 3.18 5.02
CA ALA A 56 10.61 3.97 5.42
C ALA A 56 10.78 5.24 4.55
N GLY A 57 10.35 5.20 3.29
CA GLY A 57 10.50 6.30 2.33
C GLY A 57 9.32 7.28 2.27
N VAL A 58 8.23 7.07 3.03
CA VAL A 58 6.98 7.85 2.86
C VAL A 58 7.11 9.34 3.20
N ASN A 59 8.12 9.69 3.99
CA ASN A 59 8.40 11.06 4.41
C ASN A 59 9.53 11.72 3.61
N GLU A 60 10.08 11.03 2.61
CA GLU A 60 11.10 11.59 1.75
C GLU A 60 10.52 12.62 0.76
N GLU A 61 11.44 13.35 0.09
CA GLU A 61 11.09 14.18 -1.06
C GLU A 61 10.31 13.39 -2.11
N ARG A 62 9.42 14.09 -2.83
CA ARG A 62 8.44 13.49 -3.73
C ARG A 62 9.01 12.40 -4.65
N TRP A 63 10.10 12.71 -5.36
CA TRP A 63 10.68 11.79 -6.33
C TRP A 63 11.30 10.56 -5.66
N ARG A 64 12.08 10.74 -4.59
CA ARG A 64 12.71 9.62 -3.84
C ARG A 64 11.66 8.72 -3.22
N ARG A 65 10.62 9.31 -2.63
CA ARG A 65 9.49 8.58 -2.06
C ARG A 65 8.82 7.69 -3.10
N LEU A 66 8.55 8.21 -4.30
CA LEU A 66 7.93 7.43 -5.36
C LEU A 66 8.85 6.31 -5.84
N ASP A 67 10.16 6.57 -5.98
CA ASP A 67 11.15 5.55 -6.34
C ASP A 67 11.15 4.45 -5.29
N HIS A 68 11.24 4.84 -4.02
CA HIS A 68 11.31 3.92 -2.90
C HIS A 68 10.06 3.04 -2.77
N ILE A 69 8.86 3.63 -2.84
CA ILE A 69 7.60 2.88 -2.78
C ILE A 69 7.47 1.95 -3.99
N PHE A 70 7.76 2.45 -5.19
CA PHE A 70 7.69 1.66 -6.42
C PHE A 70 8.61 0.44 -6.35
N THR A 71 9.88 0.65 -6.00
CA THR A 71 10.87 -0.44 -5.85
C THR A 71 10.41 -1.48 -4.83
N HIS A 72 9.89 -1.06 -3.68
CA HIS A 72 9.46 -2.01 -2.65
C HIS A 72 8.19 -2.78 -3.04
N ILE A 73 7.24 -2.16 -3.75
CA ILE A 73 6.09 -2.87 -4.31
C ILE A 73 6.57 -3.90 -5.35
N ASP A 74 7.46 -3.50 -6.25
CA ASP A 74 8.02 -4.41 -7.26
C ASP A 74 8.77 -5.60 -6.63
N LEU A 75 9.60 -5.35 -5.62
CA LEU A 75 10.25 -6.42 -4.84
C LEU A 75 9.24 -7.35 -4.15
N ALA A 76 8.15 -6.81 -3.59
CA ALA A 76 7.09 -7.63 -2.98
C ALA A 76 6.39 -8.53 -4.00
N LEU A 77 6.19 -8.04 -5.22
CA LEU A 77 5.62 -8.81 -6.33
C LEU A 77 6.59 -9.88 -6.84
N GLN A 78 7.87 -9.55 -6.93
CA GLN A 78 8.93 -10.44 -7.43
C GLN A 78 9.32 -11.54 -6.43
N ALA A 79 9.03 -11.34 -5.14
CA ALA A 79 9.21 -12.38 -4.12
C ALA A 79 8.37 -13.64 -4.38
N ASP A 80 7.38 -13.58 -5.28
CA ASP A 80 6.46 -14.67 -5.66
C ASP A 80 5.85 -15.37 -4.44
N ASP A 81 5.60 -14.58 -3.40
CA ASP A 81 5.12 -15.06 -2.12
C ASP A 81 3.62 -15.40 -2.23
N PRO A 82 3.22 -16.67 -2.01
CA PRO A 82 1.82 -17.07 -2.08
C PRO A 82 0.94 -16.36 -1.04
N LYS A 83 1.54 -15.70 -0.03
CA LYS A 83 0.83 -14.92 0.99
C LYS A 83 0.55 -13.48 0.58
N LEU A 84 1.14 -12.97 -0.50
CA LEU A 84 0.92 -11.58 -0.95
C LEU A 84 -0.57 -11.26 -1.09
N TRP A 85 -1.30 -12.04 -1.88
CA TRP A 85 -2.71 -11.78 -2.18
C TRP A 85 -3.70 -12.09 -1.04
N PRO A 86 -3.55 -13.20 -0.27
CA PRO A 86 -4.47 -13.48 0.82
C PRO A 86 -4.16 -12.69 2.10
N ASN A 87 -2.90 -12.37 2.39
CA ASN A 87 -2.49 -11.81 3.68
C ASN A 87 -2.00 -10.36 3.61
N TYR A 88 -1.45 -9.91 2.48
CA TYR A 88 -0.83 -8.57 2.36
C TYR A 88 -1.47 -7.65 1.32
N LEU A 89 -2.65 -8.04 0.83
CA LEU A 89 -3.38 -7.25 -0.15
C LEU A 89 -3.80 -5.89 0.44
N ASP A 90 -4.18 -5.86 1.72
CA ASP A 90 -4.61 -4.65 2.40
C ASP A 90 -3.47 -3.64 2.54
N GLU A 91 -2.25 -4.10 2.83
CA GLU A 91 -1.02 -3.32 2.91
C GLU A 91 -0.64 -2.75 1.54
N LEU A 92 -0.67 -3.59 0.49
CA LEU A 92 -0.43 -3.17 -0.89
C LEU A 92 -1.44 -2.09 -1.31
N GLN A 93 -2.73 -2.32 -1.08
CA GLN A 93 -3.78 -1.33 -1.36
C GLN A 93 -3.60 -0.03 -0.57
N SER A 94 -3.08 -0.10 0.66
CA SER A 94 -2.83 1.07 1.49
C SER A 94 -1.69 1.93 0.94
N LEU A 95 -0.62 1.32 0.42
CA LEU A 95 0.46 2.04 -0.25
C LEU A 95 -0.01 2.70 -1.55
N LEU A 96 -0.77 1.97 -2.39
CA LEU A 96 -1.31 2.52 -3.64
C LEU A 96 -2.30 3.67 -3.37
N TRP A 97 -3.17 3.50 -2.39
CA TRP A 97 -4.05 4.57 -1.93
C TRP A 97 -3.26 5.80 -1.48
N PHE A 98 -2.20 5.60 -0.70
CA PHE A 98 -1.36 6.70 -0.21
C PHE A 98 -0.73 7.48 -1.37
N VAL A 99 -0.20 6.80 -2.39
CA VAL A 99 0.33 7.43 -3.61
C VAL A 99 -0.74 8.30 -4.30
N ILE A 100 -1.95 7.78 -4.46
CA ILE A 100 -3.08 8.52 -5.07
C ILE A 100 -3.47 9.72 -4.20
N ALA A 101 -3.63 9.52 -2.89
CA ALA A 101 -4.03 10.55 -1.93
C ALA A 101 -3.04 11.71 -1.86
N ARG A 102 -1.76 11.47 -2.17
CA ARG A 102 -0.73 12.50 -2.26
C ARG A 102 -0.68 13.26 -3.59
N GLY A 103 -1.54 12.91 -4.56
CA GLY A 103 -1.52 13.50 -5.90
C GLY A 103 -0.40 12.94 -6.79
N ASP A 104 0.17 11.79 -6.43
CA ASP A 104 1.29 11.18 -7.13
C ASP A 104 0.87 10.05 -8.09
N GLY A 105 -0.44 9.82 -8.25
CA GLY A 105 -0.99 8.70 -9.02
C GLY A 105 -0.55 8.64 -10.49
N GLU A 106 -0.65 9.75 -11.22
CA GLU A 106 -0.27 9.82 -12.65
C GLU A 106 1.23 9.55 -12.87
N GLU A 107 2.08 10.11 -12.01
CA GLU A 107 3.52 9.89 -12.07
C GLU A 107 3.88 8.44 -11.75
N PHE A 108 3.22 7.85 -10.75
CA PHE A 108 3.42 6.44 -10.44
C PHE A 108 2.95 5.52 -11.58
N ARG A 109 1.83 5.85 -12.25
CA ARG A 109 1.37 5.12 -13.44
C ARG A 109 2.41 5.17 -14.56
N ARG A 110 2.94 6.36 -14.86
CA ARG A 110 3.99 6.55 -15.87
C ARG A 110 5.20 5.66 -15.59
N ARG A 111 5.62 5.56 -14.31
CA ARG A 111 6.72 4.68 -13.91
C ARG A 111 6.42 3.20 -14.10
N MET A 112 5.19 2.74 -13.82
CA MET A 112 4.78 1.36 -14.14
C MET A 112 4.89 1.08 -15.65
N GLU A 113 4.50 2.04 -16.49
CA GLU A 113 4.58 1.95 -17.95
C GLU A 113 6.03 1.95 -18.46
N GLU A 114 6.87 2.84 -17.94
CA GLU A 114 8.30 2.92 -18.26
C GLU A 114 9.07 1.66 -17.86
N ALA A 115 8.74 1.09 -16.70
CA ALA A 115 9.27 -0.19 -16.24
C ALA A 115 8.74 -1.39 -17.03
N ARG A 116 7.81 -1.18 -17.98
CA ARG A 116 7.12 -2.23 -18.76
C ARG A 116 6.55 -3.31 -17.84
N TYR A 117 5.72 -2.88 -16.89
CA TYR A 117 5.21 -3.73 -15.81
C TYR A 117 4.79 -5.12 -16.31
N PRO A 118 5.33 -6.21 -15.72
CA PRO A 118 5.10 -7.56 -16.23
C PRO A 118 3.63 -7.90 -16.39
N GLN A 119 3.27 -8.61 -17.46
CA GLN A 119 1.88 -8.99 -17.76
C GLN A 119 1.22 -9.79 -16.63
N ARG A 120 1.99 -10.59 -15.88
CA ARG A 120 1.51 -11.31 -14.68
C ARG A 120 1.00 -10.39 -13.56
N TYR A 121 1.42 -9.12 -13.55
CA TYR A 121 0.96 -8.09 -12.62
C TYR A 121 -0.03 -7.11 -13.28
N ALA A 122 -0.54 -7.41 -14.48
CA ALA A 122 -1.56 -6.62 -15.15
C ALA A 122 -2.78 -6.30 -14.25
N PRO A 123 -3.30 -7.21 -13.40
CA PRO A 123 -4.41 -6.88 -12.51
C PRO A 123 -4.13 -5.68 -11.60
N LEU A 124 -2.90 -5.58 -11.08
CA LEU A 124 -2.48 -4.49 -10.21
C LEU A 124 -2.42 -3.16 -10.97
N TYR A 125 -1.80 -3.16 -12.16
CA TYR A 125 -1.77 -1.98 -13.03
C TYR A 125 -3.18 -1.49 -13.35
N HIS A 126 -4.07 -2.37 -13.82
CA HIS A 126 -5.43 -1.97 -14.17
C HIS A 126 -6.25 -1.49 -12.97
N ALA A 127 -6.10 -2.13 -11.80
CA ALA A 127 -6.74 -1.66 -10.58
C ALA A 127 -6.29 -0.24 -10.19
N PHE A 128 -4.99 0.04 -10.32
CA PHE A 128 -4.43 1.35 -10.03
C PHE A 128 -4.89 2.43 -11.02
N VAL A 129 -4.89 2.11 -12.33
CA VAL A 129 -5.41 3.03 -13.36
C VAL A 129 -6.89 3.32 -13.16
N ALA A 130 -7.69 2.30 -12.81
CA ALA A 130 -9.10 2.49 -12.50
C ALA A 130 -9.31 3.40 -11.29
N ALA A 131 -8.45 3.29 -10.27
CA ALA A 131 -8.52 4.11 -9.08
C ALA A 131 -8.13 5.58 -9.31
N ILE A 132 -7.33 5.88 -10.35
CA ILE A 132 -6.96 7.26 -10.72
C ILE A 132 -8.02 7.90 -11.62
N ASN A 133 -8.50 7.16 -12.63
CA ASN A 133 -9.34 7.71 -13.69
C ASN A 133 -10.83 7.47 -13.42
N THR A 134 -11.26 6.20 -13.55
CA THR A 134 -12.65 5.76 -13.40
C THR A 134 -12.71 4.23 -13.34
N GLU A 135 -13.70 3.71 -12.62
CA GLU A 135 -14.02 2.28 -12.54
C GLU A 135 -14.36 1.69 -13.92
N ASP A 136 -14.85 2.49 -14.88
CA ASP A 136 -15.16 2.04 -16.24
C ASP A 136 -13.96 1.44 -16.97
N HIS A 137 -12.73 1.76 -16.54
CA HIS A 137 -11.53 1.12 -17.05
C HIS A 137 -11.56 -0.41 -16.87
N LEU A 138 -12.12 -0.89 -15.76
CA LEU A 138 -12.22 -2.33 -15.46
C LEU A 138 -13.19 -3.06 -16.40
N LEU A 139 -14.14 -2.34 -17.03
CA LEU A 139 -15.05 -2.93 -18.01
C LEU A 139 -14.38 -3.20 -19.36
N LYS A 140 -13.26 -2.51 -19.64
CA LYS A 140 -12.52 -2.58 -20.91
C LYS A 140 -11.44 -3.66 -20.95
N ILE A 141 -11.09 -4.26 -19.81
CA ILE A 141 -10.03 -5.27 -19.71
C ILE A 141 -10.60 -6.69 -19.82
N ASN A 142 -9.75 -7.66 -20.18
CA ASN A 142 -10.16 -9.06 -20.31
C ASN A 142 -10.74 -9.61 -18.98
N PRO A 143 -11.72 -10.54 -19.04
CA PRO A 143 -12.41 -11.04 -17.84
C PRO A 143 -11.50 -11.68 -16.79
N GLU A 144 -10.46 -12.41 -17.21
CA GLU A 144 -9.55 -13.13 -16.31
C GLU A 144 -8.74 -12.17 -15.43
N THR A 145 -8.20 -11.11 -16.04
CA THR A 145 -7.46 -10.04 -15.35
C THR A 145 -8.40 -9.20 -14.49
N ARG A 146 -9.65 -9.04 -14.94
CA ARG A 146 -10.66 -8.19 -14.29
C ARG A 146 -10.97 -8.62 -12.87
N GLN A 147 -11.12 -9.93 -12.60
CA GLN A 147 -11.54 -10.38 -11.26
C GLN A 147 -10.57 -9.93 -10.17
N MET A 148 -9.26 -10.13 -10.38
CA MET A 148 -8.25 -9.70 -9.43
C MET A 148 -8.12 -8.17 -9.41
N ALA A 149 -8.20 -7.51 -10.56
CA ALA A 149 -8.14 -6.04 -10.64
C ALA A 149 -9.28 -5.38 -9.85
N VAL A 150 -10.51 -5.89 -9.96
CA VAL A 150 -11.67 -5.43 -9.18
C VAL A 150 -11.41 -5.58 -7.69
N ARG A 151 -10.89 -6.74 -7.24
CA ARG A 151 -10.59 -6.97 -5.82
C ARG A 151 -9.57 -5.96 -5.28
N ILE A 152 -8.51 -5.67 -6.04
CA ILE A 152 -7.51 -4.66 -5.68
C ILE A 152 -8.17 -3.26 -5.65
N HIS A 153 -8.89 -2.89 -6.71
CA HIS A 153 -9.55 -1.60 -6.87
C HIS A 153 -10.53 -1.29 -5.73
N VAL A 154 -11.38 -2.25 -5.34
CA VAL A 154 -12.38 -2.07 -4.28
C VAL A 154 -11.74 -1.62 -2.97
N GLY A 155 -10.60 -2.21 -2.59
CA GLY A 155 -9.89 -1.81 -1.37
C GLY A 155 -9.30 -0.40 -1.46
N ILE A 156 -8.72 -0.04 -2.61
CA ILE A 156 -8.22 1.32 -2.86
C ILE A 156 -9.38 2.33 -2.80
N ALA A 157 -10.46 2.08 -3.55
CA ALA A 157 -11.64 2.94 -3.62
C ALA A 157 -12.33 3.11 -2.26
N HIS A 158 -12.38 2.05 -1.43
CA HIS A 158 -12.90 2.15 -0.06
C HIS A 158 -12.05 3.09 0.81
N ARG A 159 -10.73 3.12 0.64
CA ARG A 159 -9.84 4.06 1.35
C ARG A 159 -9.99 5.49 0.83
N ILE A 160 -10.09 5.69 -0.49
CA ILE A 160 -10.33 7.02 -1.10
C ILE A 160 -11.61 7.64 -0.51
N ARG A 161 -12.72 6.88 -0.51
CA ARG A 161 -14.00 7.34 0.03
C ARG A 161 -13.92 7.72 1.51
N ARG A 162 -13.23 6.92 2.33
CA ARG A 162 -13.02 7.24 3.76
C ARG A 162 -12.15 8.47 3.98
N GLY A 163 -11.13 8.67 3.14
CA GLY A 163 -10.28 9.87 3.18
C GLY A 163 -11.04 11.14 2.82
N ALA A 164 -11.85 11.11 1.76
CA ALA A 164 -12.68 12.23 1.33
C ALA A 164 -13.66 12.69 2.42
N LEU A 165 -14.27 11.75 3.15
CA LEU A 165 -15.17 12.06 4.27
C LEU A 165 -14.48 12.76 5.45
N ARG A 166 -13.18 12.50 5.67
CA ARG A 166 -12.40 13.20 6.71
C ARG A 166 -11.99 14.61 6.29
N GLY A 167 -11.73 14.84 5.00
CA GLY A 167 -11.42 16.17 4.47
C GLY A 167 -12.64 17.09 4.36
N ALA A 168 -13.85 16.53 4.13
CA ALA A 168 -15.10 17.29 4.02
C ALA A 168 -15.65 17.76 5.38
N GLY A 169 -15.18 17.21 6.50
CA GLY A 169 -15.52 17.62 7.86
C GLY A 169 -14.60 18.71 8.42
N GLY A 170 -14.05 19.58 7.55
CA GLY A 170 -13.13 20.65 7.92
C GLY A 170 -13.55 21.38 9.20
N GLN A 171 -12.63 21.37 10.15
CA GLN A 171 -12.69 22.09 11.42
C GLN A 171 -13.07 23.56 11.16
N PRO A 172 -14.01 24.15 11.92
CA PRO A 172 -14.36 25.56 11.73
C PRO A 172 -13.10 26.41 11.92
N ASP A 173 -12.87 27.36 11.01
CA ASP A 173 -11.92 28.45 11.21
C ASP A 173 -12.24 29.08 12.56
N VAL A 174 -11.38 28.83 13.55
CA VAL A 174 -11.40 29.57 14.80
C VAL A 174 -10.67 30.88 14.51
N PRO A 175 -11.34 32.03 14.64
CA PRO A 175 -10.75 33.34 14.38
C PRO A 175 -9.60 33.68 15.34
#